data_AF-A0A7S4AXH7-F1
#
_entry.id   AF-A0A7S4AXH7-F1
#
_cell.length_a   1.000
_cell.length_b   1.000
_cell.length_c   1.000
_cell.angle_alpha   90.00
_cell.angle_beta   90.00
_cell.angle_gamma   90.00
#
_symmetry.space_group_name_H-M   'P 1'
#
loop_
_entity.id
_entity.type
_entity.pdbx_description
1 polymer ?
#
loop_
_entity_poly.entity_id
_entity_poly.type
_entity_poly.pdbx_seq_one_letter_code
_entity_poly.pdbx_strand_id
1 'polypeptide(L)'
;VRDVEHFLKPYPASEFASARDFDKIGTVLNGAFDHLPKIRQSRYYSLERTAQLLSATTLTMRRSMERILREKYSNTLLFMDYKEYEANIRYPTQDVFVQFDDRMEEFREFFLEQGRRRNKLGNNMN
;
A
#
# COMPACT_ATOMS: atom_id res chain seq x y z
N VAL A 1 22.34 -2.65 9.71
CA VAL A 1 21.28 -2.09 10.58
C VAL A 1 20.88 -0.69 10.16
N ARG A 2 21.80 0.30 10.13
CA ARG A 2 21.49 1.69 9.75
C ARG A 2 20.80 1.84 8.37
N ASP A 3 21.24 1.11 7.35
CA ASP A 3 20.62 1.14 6.01
C ASP A 3 19.14 0.69 6.00
N VAL A 4 18.83 -0.41 6.69
CA VAL A 4 17.47 -0.93 6.83
C VAL A 4 16.61 0.05 7.64
N GLU A 5 17.17 0.64 8.69
CA GLU A 5 16.50 1.67 9.48
C GLU A 5 16.22 2.92 8.65
N HIS A 6 17.17 3.39 7.84
CA HIS A 6 16.96 4.53 6.93
C HIS A 6 15.88 4.26 5.89
N PHE A 7 15.73 3.02 5.43
CA PHE A 7 14.63 2.62 4.56
C PHE A 7 13.31 2.57 5.33
N LEU A 8 13.23 1.93 6.49
CA LEU A 8 11.95 1.72 7.19
C LEU A 8 11.43 2.95 7.94
N LYS A 9 12.30 3.80 8.48
CA LYS A 9 11.90 4.94 9.31
C LYS A 9 10.97 5.94 8.60
N PRO A 10 11.17 6.31 7.32
CA PRO A 10 10.25 7.17 6.59
C PRO A 10 9.09 6.41 5.93
N TYR A 11 8.84 5.15 6.30
CA TYR A 11 7.69 4.39 5.81
C TYR A 11 6.41 4.85 6.52
N PRO A 12 5.28 5.10 5.81
CA PRO A 12 4.11 5.76 6.39
C PRO A 12 3.18 4.81 7.18
N ALA A 13 3.75 3.99 8.07
CA ALA A 13 3.01 3.01 8.87
C ALA A 13 2.08 3.69 9.89
N SER A 14 2.57 4.74 10.56
CA SER A 14 1.79 5.50 11.56
C SER A 14 0.58 6.19 10.92
N GLU A 15 0.77 6.76 9.75
CA GLU A 15 -0.24 7.44 8.98
C GLU A 15 -1.33 6.46 8.56
N PHE A 16 -0.95 5.24 8.15
CA PHE A 16 -1.88 4.17 7.80
C PHE A 16 -2.75 3.74 8.98
N ALA A 17 -2.15 3.61 10.17
CA ALA A 17 -2.85 3.26 11.40
C ALA A 17 -3.81 4.39 11.85
N SER A 18 -3.49 5.64 11.53
CA SER A 18 -4.27 6.82 11.88
C SER A 18 -5.38 7.17 10.88
N ALA A 19 -5.38 6.64 9.65
CA ALA A 19 -6.38 6.98 8.63
C ALA A 19 -7.82 6.69 9.12
N ARG A 20 -8.76 7.64 9.00
CA ARG A 20 -10.15 7.50 9.51
C ARG A 20 -11.23 7.64 8.44
N ASP A 21 -10.85 7.73 7.18
CA ASP A 21 -11.72 7.85 6.01
C ASP A 21 -11.02 7.27 4.78
N PHE A 22 -11.78 7.03 3.70
CA PHE A 22 -11.28 6.38 2.50
C PHE A 22 -10.27 7.25 1.74
N ASP A 23 -10.47 8.57 1.68
CA ASP A 23 -9.56 9.52 1.04
C ASP A 23 -8.18 9.50 1.69
N LYS A 24 -8.13 9.46 3.02
CA LYS A 24 -6.88 9.36 3.78
C LYS A 24 -6.21 8.01 3.55
N ILE A 25 -6.96 6.92 3.41
CA ILE A 25 -6.39 5.61 3.02
C ILE A 25 -5.72 5.72 1.65
N GLY A 26 -6.40 6.28 0.65
CA GLY A 26 -5.83 6.49 -0.70
C GLY A 26 -4.55 7.33 -0.66
N THR A 27 -4.58 8.45 0.08
CA THR A 27 -3.41 9.33 0.25
C THR A 27 -2.21 8.59 0.86
N VAL A 28 -2.41 7.84 1.94
CA VAL A 28 -1.32 7.13 2.61
C VAL A 28 -0.84 5.95 1.78
N LEU A 29 -1.75 5.27 1.07
CA LEU A 29 -1.42 4.20 0.14
C LEU A 29 -0.49 4.70 -0.98
N ASN A 30 -0.80 5.84 -1.59
CA ASN A 30 0.06 6.46 -2.59
C ASN A 30 1.45 6.76 -2.01
N GLY A 31 1.52 7.32 -0.81
CA GLY A 31 2.80 7.55 -0.12
C GLY A 31 3.60 6.26 0.17
N ALA A 32 2.93 5.15 0.45
CA ALA A 32 3.57 3.85 0.58
C ALA A 32 4.14 3.38 -0.77
N PHE A 33 3.38 3.49 -1.85
CA PHE A 33 3.85 3.14 -3.20
C PHE A 33 4.98 4.05 -3.70
N ASP A 34 5.01 5.33 -3.32
CA ASP A 34 6.15 6.23 -3.61
C ASP A 34 7.40 5.86 -2.82
N HIS A 35 7.22 5.22 -1.66
CA HIS A 35 8.31 4.78 -0.81
C HIS A 35 8.95 3.49 -1.31
N LEU A 36 8.16 2.48 -1.69
CA LEU A 36 8.66 1.13 -2.01
C LEU A 36 9.81 1.13 -3.05
N PRO A 37 9.79 1.94 -4.14
CA PRO A 37 10.87 2.01 -5.12
C PRO A 37 12.22 2.50 -4.58
N LYS A 38 12.25 3.13 -3.40
CA LYS A 38 13.49 3.55 -2.72
C LYS A 38 14.35 2.36 -2.29
N ILE A 39 13.82 1.13 -2.36
CA ILE A 39 14.57 -0.11 -2.15
C ILE A 39 15.84 -0.21 -3.02
N ARG A 40 15.85 0.44 -4.20
CA ARG A 40 17.04 0.51 -5.07
C ARG A 40 18.26 1.16 -4.41
N GLN A 41 18.03 1.98 -3.37
CA GLN A 41 19.08 2.67 -2.62
C GLN A 41 19.58 1.85 -1.42
N SER A 42 18.78 0.87 -0.97
CA SER A 42 19.14 0.01 0.16
C SER A 42 19.99 -1.17 -0.31
N ARG A 43 21.08 -1.42 0.41
CA ARG A 43 21.96 -2.56 0.17
C ARG A 43 21.50 -3.82 0.89
N TYR A 44 20.80 -3.67 2.01
CA TYR A 44 20.50 -4.78 2.93
C TYR A 44 19.01 -5.12 3.07
N TYR A 45 18.12 -4.27 2.57
CA TYR A 45 16.72 -4.61 2.42
C TYR A 45 16.54 -5.34 1.08
N SER A 46 15.99 -6.55 1.12
CA SER A 46 15.85 -7.41 -0.06
C SER A 46 14.55 -7.12 -0.79
N LEU A 47 14.49 -7.47 -2.09
CA LEU A 47 13.24 -7.42 -2.86
C LEU A 47 12.16 -8.30 -2.21
N GLU A 48 12.53 -9.46 -1.67
CA GLU A 48 11.61 -10.32 -0.94
C GLU A 48 10.98 -9.60 0.26
N ARG A 49 11.79 -8.91 1.08
CA ARG A 49 11.28 -8.12 2.20
C ARG A 49 10.40 -6.97 1.73
N THR A 50 10.67 -6.37 0.58
CA THR A 50 9.78 -5.35 -0.02
C THR A 50 8.43 -5.94 -0.44
N ALA A 51 8.40 -7.16 -0.99
CA ALA A 51 7.14 -7.84 -1.30
C ALA A 51 6.35 -8.21 -0.02
N GLN A 52 7.04 -8.61 1.05
CA GLN A 52 6.44 -8.84 2.37
C GLN A 52 5.88 -7.55 2.96
N LEU A 53 6.62 -6.44 2.84
CA LEU A 53 6.15 -5.12 3.28
C LEU A 53 4.90 -4.69 2.52
N LEU A 54 4.88 -4.83 1.19
CA LEU A 54 3.70 -4.57 0.38
C LEU A 54 2.50 -5.42 0.81
N SER A 55 2.71 -6.72 1.05
CA SER A 55 1.65 -7.62 1.55
C SER A 55 1.09 -7.15 2.90
N ALA A 56 1.96 -6.70 3.81
CA ALA A 56 1.56 -6.11 5.09
C ALA A 56 0.79 -4.79 4.89
N THR A 57 1.16 -3.98 3.90
CA THR A 57 0.45 -2.75 3.51
C THR A 57 -0.96 -3.05 3.05
N THR A 58 -1.13 -4.01 2.14
CA THR A 58 -2.46 -4.41 1.63
C THR A 58 -3.34 -4.94 2.77
N LEU A 59 -2.77 -5.75 3.68
CA LEU A 59 -3.50 -6.21 4.86
C LEU A 59 -3.91 -5.05 5.77
N THR A 60 -3.03 -4.05 5.95
CA THR A 60 -3.30 -2.86 6.78
C THR A 60 -4.38 -1.99 6.13
N MET A 61 -4.33 -1.78 4.82
CA MET A 61 -5.37 -1.11 4.04
C MET A 61 -6.72 -1.78 4.25
N ARG A 62 -6.80 -3.10 4.05
CA ARG A 62 -8.04 -3.87 4.26
C ARG A 62 -8.59 -3.68 5.68
N ARG A 63 -7.75 -3.83 6.70
CA ARG A 63 -8.15 -3.66 8.10
C ARG A 63 -8.65 -2.24 8.40
N SER A 64 -8.01 -1.22 7.83
CA SER A 64 -8.45 0.17 7.99
C SER A 64 -9.79 0.43 7.31
N MET A 65 -10.01 -0.10 6.10
CA MET A 65 -11.32 -0.03 5.43
C MET A 65 -12.40 -0.73 6.24
N GLU A 66 -12.16 -1.96 6.68
CA GLU A 66 -13.11 -2.70 7.53
C GLU A 66 -13.41 -1.96 8.84
N ARG A 67 -12.41 -1.31 9.44
CA ARG A 67 -12.60 -0.51 10.65
C ARG A 67 -13.47 0.71 10.39
N ILE A 68 -13.28 1.44 9.28
CA ILE A 68 -14.15 2.56 8.90
C ILE A 68 -15.60 2.08 8.75
N LEU A 69 -15.81 0.95 8.06
CA LEU A 69 -17.12 0.35 7.88
C LEU A 69 -17.76 0.00 9.23
N ARG A 70 -17.02 -0.62 10.16
CA ARG A 70 -17.52 -0.95 11.50
C ARG A 70 -17.78 0.28 12.36
N GLU A 71 -16.88 1.24 12.41
CA GLU A 71 -16.99 2.40 13.31
C GLU A 71 -18.08 3.38 12.86
N LYS A 72 -18.24 3.58 11.54
CA LYS A 72 -19.17 4.57 10.99
C LYS A 72 -20.51 3.98 10.53
N TYR A 73 -20.56 2.69 10.20
CA TYR A 73 -21.71 2.10 9.49
C TYR A 73 -22.17 0.74 10.04
N SER A 74 -21.71 0.28 11.20
CA SER A 74 -22.01 -1.07 11.73
C SER A 74 -23.49 -1.44 11.73
N ASN A 75 -24.36 -0.48 12.02
CA ASN A 75 -25.80 -0.69 12.17
C ASN A 75 -26.62 -0.10 11.02
N THR A 76 -25.98 0.56 10.05
CA THR A 76 -26.67 1.32 9.00
C THR A 76 -26.36 0.81 7.61
N LEU A 77 -25.21 0.15 7.38
CA LEU A 77 -24.76 -0.22 6.04
C LEU A 77 -25.80 -1.03 5.23
N LEU A 78 -26.49 -1.98 5.87
CA LEU A 78 -27.49 -2.83 5.21
C LEU A 78 -28.87 -2.17 5.06
N PHE A 79 -29.13 -1.09 5.80
CA PHE A 79 -30.41 -0.38 5.80
C PHE A 79 -30.32 1.00 5.14
N MET A 80 -29.13 1.34 4.63
CA MET A 80 -28.83 2.59 3.96
C MET A 80 -29.58 2.66 2.63
N ASP A 81 -30.10 3.83 2.29
CA ASP A 81 -30.64 4.06 0.94
C ASP A 81 -29.54 3.84 -0.10
N TYR A 82 -29.91 3.31 -1.27
CA TYR A 82 -28.93 3.00 -2.31
C TYR A 82 -28.10 4.23 -2.71
N LYS A 83 -28.72 5.42 -2.80
CA LYS A 83 -28.02 6.66 -3.14
C LYS A 83 -27.00 7.06 -2.07
N GLU A 84 -27.34 6.87 -0.81
CA GLU A 84 -26.41 7.12 0.31
C GLU A 84 -25.28 6.10 0.34
N TYR A 85 -25.58 4.83 0.04
CA TYR A 85 -24.58 3.78 -0.08
C TYR A 85 -23.60 4.07 -1.21
N GLU A 86 -24.11 4.49 -2.37
CA GLU A 86 -23.26 4.85 -3.50
C GLU A 86 -22.30 5.98 -3.14
N ALA A 87 -22.83 7.08 -2.60
CA ALA A 87 -22.05 8.27 -2.29
C ALA A 87 -21.03 8.04 -1.16
N ASN A 88 -21.40 7.31 -0.11
CA ASN A 88 -20.58 7.23 1.11
C ASN A 88 -19.71 5.98 1.19
N ILE A 89 -20.07 4.91 0.47
CA ILE A 89 -19.41 3.61 0.58
C ILE A 89 -18.86 3.18 -0.77
N ARG A 90 -19.73 3.01 -1.77
CA ARG A 90 -19.35 2.38 -3.04
C ARG A 90 -18.27 3.19 -3.76
N TYR A 91 -18.53 4.46 -4.08
CA TYR A 91 -17.57 5.26 -4.84
C TYR A 91 -16.28 5.53 -4.06
N PRO A 92 -16.30 5.94 -2.77
CA PRO A 92 -15.07 6.15 -2.02
C PRO A 92 -14.21 4.88 -1.87
N THR A 93 -14.82 3.71 -1.67
CA THR A 93 -14.06 2.45 -1.62
C THR A 93 -13.53 2.05 -3.00
N GLN A 94 -14.32 2.24 -4.05
CA GLN A 94 -13.92 2.00 -5.44
C GLN A 94 -12.71 2.87 -5.81
N ASP A 95 -12.70 4.14 -5.45
CA ASP A 95 -11.58 5.05 -5.74
C ASP A 95 -10.28 4.57 -5.08
N VAL A 96 -10.34 4.06 -3.84
CA VAL A 96 -9.18 3.45 -3.17
C VAL A 96 -8.68 2.21 -3.92
N PHE A 97 -9.59 1.36 -4.40
CA PHE A 97 -9.20 0.16 -5.16
C PHE A 97 -8.62 0.49 -6.53
N VAL A 98 -9.21 1.44 -7.27
CA VAL A 98 -8.67 1.90 -8.55
C VAL A 98 -7.26 2.47 -8.36
N GLN A 99 -7.08 3.35 -7.36
CA GLN A 99 -5.75 3.86 -7.03
C GLN A 99 -4.79 2.74 -6.64
N PHE A 100 -5.23 1.76 -5.84
CA PHE A 100 -4.39 0.62 -5.49
C PHE A 100 -3.92 -0.15 -6.73
N ASP A 101 -4.83 -0.45 -7.65
CA ASP A 101 -4.53 -1.22 -8.85
C ASP A 101 -3.55 -0.47 -9.76
N ASP A 102 -3.76 0.82 -10.01
CA ASP A 102 -2.85 1.66 -10.80
C ASP A 102 -1.44 1.66 -10.20
N ARG A 103 -1.32 1.93 -8.89
CA ARG A 103 -0.02 1.95 -8.21
C ARG A 103 0.63 0.57 -8.15
N MET A 104 -0.18 -0.49 -8.04
CA MET A 104 0.29 -1.87 -8.00
C MET A 104 0.86 -2.30 -9.35
N GLU A 105 0.25 -1.88 -10.46
CA GLU A 105 0.76 -2.11 -11.81
C GLU A 105 2.13 -1.46 -11.99
N GLU A 106 2.26 -0.18 -11.67
CA GLU A 106 3.54 0.53 -11.72
C GLU A 106 4.62 -0.14 -10.84
N PHE A 107 4.24 -0.52 -9.61
CA PHE A 107 5.17 -1.19 -8.70
C PHE A 107 5.60 -2.56 -9.22
N ARG A 108 4.68 -3.32 -9.85
CA ARG A 108 4.99 -4.62 -10.45
C ARG A 108 6.03 -4.48 -11.56
N GLU A 109 5.88 -3.49 -12.44
CA GLU A 109 6.87 -3.22 -13.48
C GLU A 109 8.25 -2.90 -12.90
N PHE A 110 8.29 -1.98 -11.93
CA PHE A 110 9.51 -1.66 -11.19
C PHE A 110 10.14 -2.90 -10.55
N PHE A 111 9.35 -3.71 -9.87
CA PHE A 111 9.83 -4.87 -9.11
C PHE A 111 10.47 -5.93 -10.04
N LEU A 112 9.82 -6.21 -11.18
CA LEU A 112 10.36 -7.11 -12.20
C LEU A 112 11.67 -6.58 -12.79
N GLU A 113 11.75 -5.28 -13.06
CA GLU A 113 12.97 -4.66 -13.56
C GLU A 113 14.12 -4.79 -12.56
N GLN A 114 13.88 -4.51 -11.27
CA GLN A 114 14.89 -4.65 -10.23
C GLN A 114 15.36 -6.11 -10.07
N GLY A 115 14.44 -7.07 -10.16
CA GLY A 115 14.79 -8.49 -10.15
C GLY A 115 15.74 -8.87 -11.29
N ARG A 116 15.43 -8.43 -12.53
CA ARG A 116 16.28 -8.66 -13.70
C ARG A 116 17.66 -8.01 -13.54
N ARG A 117 17.73 -6.77 -13.04
CA ARG A 117 19.01 -6.06 -12.80
C ARG A 117 19.89 -6.81 -11.80
N ARG A 118 19.31 -7.29 -10.68
CA ARG A 118 20.06 -8.05 -9.66
C ARG A 118 20.55 -9.40 -10.18
N ASN A 119 19.77 -10.09 -11.01
CA ASN A 119 20.19 -11.35 -11.64
C ASN A 119 21.34 -11.15 -12.64
N LYS A 120 21.29 -10.08 -13.46
CA LYS A 120 22.39 -9.76 -14.40
C LYS A 120 23.70 -9.45 -13.67
N LEU A 121 23.64 -8.72 -12.56
CA LEU A 121 24.81 -8.42 -11.74
C LEU A 121 25.38 -9.68 -11.07
N GLY A 122 24.53 -10.60 -10.61
CA GLY A 122 24.96 -11.89 -10.07
C GLY A 122 25.65 -12.80 -11.09
N ASN A 123 25.18 -12.80 -12.34
CA ASN A 123 25.79 -13.58 -13.43
C ASN A 123 27.11 -12.99 -13.96
N ASN A 124 27.33 -11.67 -13.83
CA ASN A 124 28.58 -11.04 -14.25
C ASN A 124 29.71 -11.13 -13.20
N MET A 125 29.44 -11.71 -12.02
CA MET A 125 30.42 -11.92 -10.95
C MET A 125 30.84 -13.40 -10.79
N ASN A 126 30.36 -14.27 -11.67
CA ASN A 126 30.77 -15.69 -11.79
C ASN A 126 31.50 -15.89 -13.12
#